data_AF-A0A517NKY1-F1
#
_entry.id   AF-A0A517NKY1-F1
#
_cell.length_a   1.000
_cell.length_b   1.000
_cell.length_c   1.000
_cell.angle_alpha   90.00
_cell.angle_beta   90.00
_cell.angle_gamma   90.00
#
_symmetry.space_group_name_H-M   'P 1'
#
loop_
_entity.id
_entity.type
_entity.pdbx_description
1 polymer ?
#
loop_
_entity_poly.entity_id
_entity_poly.type
_entity_poly.pdbx_seq_one_letter_code
_entity_poly.pdbx_strand_id
1 'polypeptide(L)'
;MERLGSRFAVPAAFVFIHCVAVVAFAIASPDAAGPNADSAAMAWSFWALVDFPLGVVALFAMAEASTNFQAIFFVLLFGGLQWMIWGLVVNAVFQWVGNVGR
;
A
#
# COMPACT_ATOMS: atom_id res chain seq x y z
N MET A 1 6.91 -10.19 -25.67
CA MET A 1 5.93 -9.74 -24.65
C MET A 1 6.00 -10.57 -23.36
N GLU A 2 6.38 -11.85 -23.41
CA GLU A 2 6.50 -12.72 -22.21
C GLU A 2 7.46 -12.21 -21.11
N ARG A 3 8.55 -11.52 -21.45
CA ARG A 3 9.50 -10.94 -20.48
C ARG A 3 8.97 -9.74 -19.68
N LEU A 4 7.91 -9.07 -20.15
CA LEU A 4 7.30 -7.96 -19.41
C LEU A 4 6.33 -8.49 -18.34
N GLY A 5 5.61 -9.56 -18.64
CA GLY A 5 4.68 -10.20 -17.69
C GLY A 5 5.37 -10.65 -16.40
N SER A 6 6.56 -11.27 -16.48
CA SER A 6 7.29 -11.70 -15.29
C SER A 6 7.90 -10.55 -14.47
N ARG A 7 8.20 -9.41 -15.09
CA ARG A 7 8.77 -8.25 -14.41
C ARG A 7 7.77 -7.52 -13.51
N PHE A 8 6.48 -7.59 -13.86
CA PHE A 8 5.43 -6.88 -13.15
C PHE A 8 4.47 -7.79 -12.36
N ALA A 9 4.54 -9.11 -12.51
CA ALA A 9 3.68 -10.04 -11.77
C ALA A 9 3.80 -9.89 -10.24
N VAL A 10 5.02 -9.86 -9.70
CA VAL A 10 5.26 -9.68 -8.26
C VAL A 10 4.86 -8.27 -7.78
N PRO A 11 5.27 -7.17 -8.44
CA PRO A 11 4.75 -5.83 -8.15
C PRO A 11 3.21 -5.73 -8.16
N ALA A 12 2.56 -6.29 -9.17
CA ALA A 12 1.10 -6.25 -9.29
C ALA A 12 0.41 -7.03 -8.16
N ALA A 13 0.96 -8.17 -7.76
CA ALA A 13 0.43 -8.94 -6.63
C ALA A 13 0.52 -8.16 -5.31
N PHE A 14 1.63 -7.45 -5.08
CA PHE A 14 1.79 -6.58 -3.90
C PHE A 14 0.74 -5.47 -3.87
N VAL A 15 0.55 -4.75 -4.99
CA VAL A 15 -0.48 -3.71 -5.09
C VAL A 15 -1.87 -4.28 -4.88
N PHE A 16 -2.17 -5.46 -5.44
CA PHE A 16 -3.45 -6.12 -5.25
C PHE A 16 -3.71 -6.46 -3.78
N ILE A 17 -2.74 -7.05 -3.09
CA ILE A 17 -2.82 -7.39 -1.66
C ILE A 17 -3.08 -6.11 -0.84
N HIS A 18 -2.36 -5.03 -1.12
CA HIS A 18 -2.57 -3.73 -0.47
C HIS A 18 -4.00 -3.23 -0.64
N CYS A 19 -4.48 -3.17 -1.89
CA CYS A 19 -5.84 -2.71 -2.19
C CYS A 19 -6.89 -3.54 -1.46
N VAL A 20 -6.76 -4.88 -1.48
CA VAL A 20 -7.69 -5.78 -0.77
C VAL A 20 -7.66 -5.52 0.74
N ALA A 21 -6.48 -5.37 1.33
CA ALA A 21 -6.36 -5.19 2.77
C ALA A 21 -6.92 -3.84 3.23
N VAL A 22 -6.66 -2.76 2.50
CA VAL A 22 -7.22 -1.42 2.78
C VAL A 22 -8.74 -1.41 2.64
N VAL A 23 -9.28 -2.00 1.58
CA VAL A 23 -10.74 -2.08 1.37
C VAL A 23 -11.40 -2.96 2.42
N ALA A 24 -10.83 -4.11 2.75
CA ALA A 24 -11.34 -5.00 3.79
C ALA A 24 -11.36 -4.29 5.15
N PHE A 25 -10.31 -3.54 5.48
CA PHE A 25 -10.26 -2.73 6.69
C PHE A 25 -11.35 -1.66 6.70
N ALA A 26 -11.51 -0.91 5.61
CA ALA A 26 -12.53 0.13 5.50
C ALA A 26 -13.97 -0.41 5.65
N ILE A 27 -14.24 -1.63 5.17
CA ILE A 27 -15.53 -2.31 5.35
C ILE A 27 -15.71 -2.81 6.79
N ALA A 28 -14.67 -3.39 7.39
CA ALA A 28 -14.74 -3.95 8.74
C ALA A 28 -14.77 -2.88 9.85
N SER A 29 -14.28 -1.67 9.56
CA SER A 29 -14.19 -0.59 10.54
C SER A 29 -14.49 0.77 9.89
N PRO A 30 -15.73 0.99 9.40
CA PRO A 30 -16.10 2.22 8.68
C PRO A 30 -15.95 3.47 9.54
N ASP A 31 -16.18 3.35 10.85
CA ASP A 31 -16.02 4.46 11.80
C ASP A 31 -14.56 4.85 11.98
N ALA A 32 -13.61 3.91 11.83
CA ALA A 32 -12.17 4.19 11.88
C ALA A 32 -11.58 4.58 10.51
N ALA A 33 -12.38 4.51 9.44
CA ALA A 33 -11.93 4.83 8.08
C ALA A 33 -12.09 6.33 7.74
N GLY A 34 -12.72 7.13 8.60
CA GLY A 34 -12.95 8.56 8.37
C GLY A 34 -11.87 9.46 8.97
N PRO A 35 -11.60 10.65 8.39
CA PRO A 35 -10.52 11.54 8.83
C PRO A 35 -10.72 12.12 10.25
N ASN A 36 -11.95 12.06 10.78
CA ASN A 36 -12.33 12.67 12.07
C ASN A 36 -12.52 11.67 13.21
N ALA A 37 -12.22 10.38 13.01
CA ALA A 37 -12.32 9.42 14.09
C ALA A 37 -11.00 9.36 14.86
N ASP A 38 -11.06 9.44 16.18
CA ASP A 38 -9.87 9.26 17.05
C ASP A 38 -9.17 7.90 16.78
N SER A 39 -9.94 6.91 16.33
CA SER A 39 -9.45 5.60 15.89
C SER A 39 -8.85 5.59 14.49
N ALA A 40 -9.10 6.58 13.64
CA ALA A 40 -8.54 6.66 12.29
C ALA A 40 -7.05 7.00 12.32
N ALA A 41 -6.63 7.94 13.16
CA ALA A 41 -5.21 8.20 13.38
C ALA A 41 -4.48 6.92 13.81
N MET A 42 -5.09 6.09 14.66
CA MET A 42 -4.54 4.79 15.10
C MET A 42 -4.58 3.69 14.02
N ALA A 43 -5.66 3.61 13.25
CA ALA A 43 -5.85 2.61 12.21
C ALA A 43 -4.91 2.83 11.01
N TRP A 44 -4.75 4.09 10.61
CA TRP A 44 -3.93 4.44 9.44
C TRP A 44 -2.46 4.64 9.79
N SER A 45 -2.12 4.88 11.06
CA SER A 45 -0.71 4.85 11.50
C SER A 45 -0.11 3.45 11.46
N PHE A 46 -0.92 2.39 11.63
CA PHE A 46 -0.47 1.02 11.35
C PHE A 46 -0.06 0.87 9.88
N TRP A 47 -0.92 1.29 8.95
CA TRP A 47 -0.61 1.28 7.51
C TRP A 47 0.59 2.16 7.18
N ALA A 48 0.74 3.32 7.82
CA ALA A 48 1.87 4.21 7.62
C ALA A 48 3.23 3.59 8.02
N LEU A 49 3.22 2.75 9.06
CA LEU A 49 4.40 1.98 9.49
C LEU A 49 4.73 0.85 8.53
N VAL A 50 3.70 0.14 8.04
CA VAL A 50 3.87 -0.91 7.01
C VAL A 50 4.37 -0.30 5.68
N ASP A 51 3.87 0.88 5.34
CA ASP A 51 4.12 1.55 4.07
C ASP A 51 5.28 2.55 4.13
N PHE A 52 6.12 2.52 5.17
CA PHE A 52 7.23 3.46 5.35
C PHE A 52 8.21 3.44 4.15
N PRO A 53 8.62 4.60 3.58
CA PRO A 53 8.36 5.97 4.04
C PRO A 53 7.12 6.65 3.43
N LEU A 54 6.57 6.15 2.33
CA LEU A 54 5.41 6.78 1.66
C LEU A 54 4.12 6.71 2.48
N GLY A 55 4.02 5.74 3.38
CA GLY A 55 2.96 5.64 4.38
C GLY A 55 2.89 6.86 5.30
N VAL A 56 4.02 7.47 5.61
CA VAL A 56 4.07 8.72 6.38
C VAL A 56 3.51 9.88 5.56
N VAL A 57 3.79 9.94 4.26
CA VAL A 57 3.20 10.93 3.35
C VAL A 57 1.69 10.75 3.25
N ALA A 58 1.20 9.50 3.27
CA ALA A 58 -0.22 9.21 3.30
C ALA A 58 -0.89 9.78 4.56
N LEU A 59 -0.25 9.73 5.73
CA LEU A 59 -0.78 10.34 6.96
C LEU A 59 -0.96 11.86 6.84
N PHE A 60 0.00 12.56 6.24
CA PHE A 60 -0.13 14.00 5.99
C PHE A 60 -1.25 14.31 4.99
N ALA A 61 -1.35 13.54 3.91
CA ALA A 61 -2.43 13.71 2.93
C ALA A 61 -3.81 13.40 3.53
N MET A 62 -3.89 12.43 4.44
CA MET A 62 -5.10 12.09 5.17
C MET A 62 -5.53 13.16 6.18
N ALA A 63 -4.58 13.82 6.85
CA ALA A 63 -4.89 14.92 7.77
C ALA A 63 -5.59 16.09 7.06
N GLU A 64 -5.32 16.25 5.76
CA GLU A 64 -5.95 17.25 4.89
C GLU A 64 -7.22 16.71 4.18
N ALA A 65 -7.63 15.47 4.45
CA ALA A 65 -8.79 14.88 3.78
C ALA A 65 -10.11 15.40 4.37
N SER A 66 -10.98 15.90 3.49
CA SER A 66 -12.30 16.43 3.83
C SER A 66 -13.39 15.35 3.93
N THR A 67 -13.12 14.13 3.43
CA THR A 67 -14.08 13.01 3.39
C THR A 67 -13.39 11.67 3.61
N ASN A 68 -14.15 10.67 4.09
CA ASN A 68 -13.67 9.28 4.24
C ASN A 68 -13.17 8.71 2.90
N PHE A 69 -13.87 9.02 1.81
CA PHE A 69 -13.48 8.58 0.47
C PHE A 69 -12.10 9.13 0.09
N GLN A 70 -11.86 10.42 0.34
CA GLN A 70 -10.57 11.06 0.05
C GLN A 70 -9.45 10.47 0.91
N ALA A 71 -9.71 10.21 2.20
CA ALA A 71 -8.76 9.56 3.11
C ALA A 71 -8.36 8.16 2.61
N ILE A 72 -9.35 7.31 2.30
CA ILE A 72 -9.12 5.95 1.75
C ILE A 72 -8.37 6.04 0.42
N PHE A 73 -8.73 6.98 -0.45
CA PHE A 73 -8.06 7.18 -1.73
C PHE A 73 -6.57 7.51 -1.56
N PHE A 74 -6.20 8.37 -0.61
CA PHE A 74 -4.79 8.69 -0.37
C PHE A 74 -4.00 7.49 0.13
N VAL A 75 -4.58 6.65 0.99
CA VAL A 75 -3.90 5.42 1.46
C VAL A 75 -3.76 4.40 0.33
N LEU A 76 -4.79 4.24 -0.51
CA LEU A 76 -4.71 3.39 -1.70
C LEU A 76 -3.64 3.89 -2.67
N LEU A 77 -3.55 5.21 -2.89
CA LEU A 77 -2.60 5.80 -3.84
C LEU A 77 -1.16 5.71 -3.33
N PHE A 78 -0.86 6.27 -2.15
CA PHE A 78 0.50 6.35 -1.63
C PHE A 78 0.99 4.98 -1.12
N GLY A 79 0.12 4.23 -0.44
CA GLY A 79 0.42 2.85 -0.06
C GLY A 79 0.57 1.95 -1.29
N GLY A 80 -0.32 2.05 -2.27
CA GLY A 80 -0.21 1.25 -3.50
C GLY A 80 1.10 1.50 -4.26
N LEU A 81 1.55 2.76 -4.34
CA LEU A 81 2.85 3.10 -4.91
C LEU A 81 4.01 2.47 -4.12
N GLN A 82 3.96 2.51 -2.79
CA GLN A 82 4.97 1.86 -1.94
C GLN A 82 5.02 0.34 -2.16
N TRP A 83 3.85 -0.31 -2.18
CA TRP A 83 3.76 -1.76 -2.39
C TRP A 83 4.23 -2.16 -3.78
N MET A 84 4.02 -1.31 -4.79
CA MET A 84 4.63 -1.49 -6.11
C MET A 84 6.16 -1.47 -6.04
N ILE A 85 6.74 -0.51 -5.30
CA ILE A 85 8.20 -0.42 -5.10
C ILE A 85 8.71 -1.67 -4.36
N TRP A 86 8.04 -2.11 -3.29
CA TRP A 86 8.42 -3.32 -2.57
C TRP A 86 8.38 -4.57 -3.46
N GLY A 87 7.32 -4.72 -4.27
CA GLY A 87 7.24 -5.84 -5.20
C GLY A 87 8.32 -5.79 -6.29
N LEU A 88 8.77 -4.59 -6.69
CA LEU A 88 9.94 -4.45 -7.60
C LEU A 88 11.24 -4.87 -6.91
N VAL A 89 11.45 -4.48 -5.66
CA VAL A 89 12.61 -4.90 -4.85
C VAL A 89 12.64 -6.41 -4.68
N VAL A 90 11.52 -7.01 -4.27
CA VAL A 90 11.40 -8.47 -4.09
C VAL A 90 11.65 -9.20 -5.41
N ASN A 91 11.08 -8.71 -6.52
CA ASN A 91 11.32 -9.30 -7.83
C ASN A 91 12.80 -9.23 -8.25
N ALA A 92 13.47 -8.12 -7.96
CA ALA A 92 14.91 -7.98 -8.22
C ALA A 92 15.73 -8.96 -7.37
N VAL A 93 15.38 -9.17 -6.10
CA VAL A 93 16.02 -10.17 -5.22
C VAL A 93 15.85 -11.58 -5.76
N PHE A 94 14.66 -11.98 -6.19
CA PHE A 94 14.44 -13.31 -6.78
C PHE A 94 15.26 -13.52 -8.05
N GLN A 95 15.36 -12.50 -8.90
CA GLN A 95 16.20 -12.56 -10.10
C GLN A 95 17.69 -12.67 -9.75
N TRP A 96 18.15 -11.92 -8.74
CA TRP A 96 19.53 -11.98 -8.27
C TRP A 96 19.88 -13.37 -7.71
N VAL A 97 19.06 -13.89 -6.78
CA VAL A 97 19.26 -15.23 -6.19
C VAL A 97 19.22 -16.32 -7.27
N GLY A 98 18.28 -16.24 -8.20
CA GLY A 98 18.16 -17.20 -9.31
C GLY A 98 19.36 -17.18 -10.27
N ASN A 99 20.12 -16.08 -10.33
CA ASN A 99 21.34 -15.96 -11.12
C ASN A 99 22.60 -16.44 -10.38
N VAL A 100 22.63 -16.39 -9.04
CA VAL A 100 23.77 -16.86 -8.22
C VAL A 100 23.78 -18.39 -8.10
N GLY A 101 22.62 -19.04 -8.19
CA GLY A 101 22.49 -20.50 -8.13
C GLY A 101 22.72 -21.24 -9.45
N ARG A 102 23.20 -20.57 -10.50
CA ARG A 102 23.53 -21.13 -11.82
C ARG A 102 25.02 -21.00 -12.09
#